data_AF-A0A7N4NTM5-F1
#
_entry.id   AF-A0A7N4NTM5-F1
#
_cell.length_a   1.000
_cell.length_b   1.000
_cell.length_c   1.000
_cell.angle_alpha   90.00
_cell.angle_beta   90.00
_cell.angle_gamma   90.00
#
_symmetry.space_group_name_H-M   'P 1'
#
loop_
_entity.id
_entity.type
_entity.pdbx_description
1 polymer ?
#
loop_
_entity_poly.entity_id
_entity_poly.type
_entity_poly.pdbx_seq_one_letter_code
_entity_poly.pdbx_strand_id
1 'polypeptide(L)'
;MQWAWVLGFFLALGSLGARRDQKGLRRKGKGGWPDAQADQQDREALLLKHLQEALELSPLQEPKSPPGASEGEEAQGAEEEEEPTGTPPTSLPPSPTPEDAISYVLSRLSGLDSGLHQLHVRLHALDARVSELSRGLQLLRKEARETREAVEAVEEAQKQGQRERGRLEGCLKGLRLGHKCFLLLRDFQAQSAAQAQCAARGGSLAMPADRAQMEGLARYLKAALAPYNWPVWLGVHDRRAEASLFESSQADLLHAWHGLTPR
;
A
#
# COMPACT_ATOMS: atom_id res chain seq x y z
N MET A 1 6.61 1.39 22.35
CA MET A 1 6.90 0.78 21.03
C MET A 1 5.70 -0.04 20.58
N GLN A 2 4.72 0.52 19.85
CA GLN A 2 3.59 -0.27 19.33
C GLN A 2 2.67 0.47 18.33
N TRP A 3 3.16 1.20 17.32
CA TRP A 3 2.25 1.87 16.36
C TRP A 3 2.74 1.92 14.89
N ALA A 4 3.57 0.98 14.45
CA ALA A 4 4.14 1.01 13.09
C ALA A 4 3.38 0.16 12.03
N TRP A 5 2.31 -0.56 12.39
CA TRP A 5 1.70 -1.57 11.50
C TRP A 5 0.36 -1.19 10.85
N VAL A 6 -0.13 0.05 11.01
CA VAL A 6 -1.47 0.41 10.48
C VAL A 6 -1.44 1.14 9.14
N LEU A 7 -0.31 1.73 8.72
CA LEU A 7 -0.27 2.58 7.52
C LEU A 7 0.10 1.86 6.21
N GLY A 8 0.37 0.55 6.24
CA GLY A 8 0.77 -0.22 5.05
C GLY A 8 -0.37 -0.80 4.20
N PHE A 9 -1.62 -0.76 4.67
CA PHE A 9 -2.72 -1.51 4.05
C PHE A 9 -3.61 -0.69 3.08
N PHE A 10 -3.50 0.65 3.07
CA PHE A 10 -4.45 1.51 2.33
C PHE A 10 -4.02 1.95 0.92
N LEU A 11 -2.79 1.69 0.49
CA LEU A 11 -2.29 2.18 -0.81
C LEU A 11 -2.35 1.16 -1.97
N ALA A 12 -2.85 -0.06 -1.74
CA ALA A 12 -2.81 -1.13 -2.76
C ALA A 12 -4.13 -1.43 -3.50
N LEU A 13 -5.24 -0.75 -3.20
CA LEU A 13 -6.54 -1.01 -3.88
C LEU A 13 -7.07 0.13 -4.77
N GLY A 14 -6.36 1.25 -4.91
CA GLY A 14 -6.85 2.42 -5.64
C GLY A 14 -6.61 2.44 -7.15
N SER A 15 -5.93 1.43 -7.73
CA SER A 15 -5.48 1.51 -9.13
C SER A 15 -5.77 0.24 -9.92
N LEU A 16 -7.04 -0.09 -10.16
CA LEU A 16 -7.43 -0.88 -11.34
C LEU A 16 -8.94 -0.71 -11.60
N GLY A 17 -9.30 0.08 -12.61
CA GLY A 17 -10.71 0.26 -12.97
C GLY A 17 -10.96 1.27 -14.09
N ALA A 18 -10.16 1.25 -15.16
CA ALA A 18 -10.43 2.02 -16.36
C ALA A 18 -11.61 1.43 -17.16
N ARG A 19 -12.54 2.33 -17.51
CA ARG A 19 -13.49 2.34 -18.64
C ARG A 19 -13.68 1.06 -19.45
N ARG A 20 -14.94 0.61 -19.51
CA ARG A 20 -15.54 0.09 -20.75
C ARG A 20 -16.94 0.68 -20.95
N ASP A 21 -17.04 1.50 -21.99
CA ASP A 21 -18.27 2.01 -22.57
C ASP A 21 -18.96 0.85 -23.32
N GLN A 22 -20.22 0.54 -23.00
CA GLN A 22 -21.05 -0.28 -23.87
C GLN A 22 -22.49 0.24 -23.89
N LYS A 23 -22.88 0.58 -25.11
CA LYS A 23 -24.17 1.12 -25.55
C LYS A 23 -25.38 0.34 -25.02
N GLY A 24 -26.30 1.13 -24.46
CA GLY A 24 -27.76 1.00 -24.50
C GLY A 24 -28.43 -0.35 -24.75
N LEU A 25 -29.21 -0.80 -23.77
CA LEU A 25 -30.54 -1.36 -24.04
C LEU A 25 -31.52 -0.90 -22.96
N ARG A 26 -32.47 -0.07 -23.39
CA ARG A 26 -33.56 0.47 -22.58
C ARG A 26 -34.54 -0.66 -22.27
N ARG A 27 -34.64 -1.07 -21.01
CA ARG A 27 -35.83 -1.77 -20.48
C ARG A 27 -36.33 -1.08 -19.22
N LYS A 28 -37.52 -0.52 -19.35
CA LYS A 28 -38.28 0.20 -18.33
C LYS A 28 -38.81 -0.84 -17.33
N GLY A 29 -38.13 -0.99 -16.21
CA GLY A 29 -38.56 -1.80 -15.07
C GLY A 29 -38.71 -0.91 -13.84
N LYS A 30 -39.96 -0.65 -13.45
CA LYS A 30 -40.30 -0.06 -12.14
C LYS A 30 -39.94 -1.07 -11.06
N GLY A 31 -38.98 -0.74 -10.23
CA GLY A 31 -38.54 -1.55 -9.09
C GLY A 31 -37.22 -0.99 -8.60
N GLY A 32 -37.28 0.11 -7.85
CA GLY A 32 -36.10 0.76 -7.28
C GLY A 32 -35.39 -0.18 -6.32
N TRP A 33 -34.24 -0.70 -6.74
CA TRP A 33 -33.27 -1.24 -5.82
C TRP A 33 -32.60 -0.05 -5.14
N PRO A 34 -32.37 -0.06 -3.82
CA PRO A 34 -31.63 1.01 -3.16
C PRO A 34 -30.27 1.14 -3.85
N ASP A 35 -29.94 2.35 -4.28
CA ASP A 35 -28.68 2.67 -4.92
C ASP A 35 -27.56 2.25 -3.96
N ALA A 36 -26.89 1.13 -4.25
CA ALA A 36 -25.75 0.63 -3.47
C ALA A 36 -24.63 1.69 -3.35
N GLN A 37 -24.64 2.69 -4.24
CA GLN A 37 -23.77 3.85 -4.21
C GLN A 37 -24.16 4.90 -3.16
N ALA A 38 -25.45 5.07 -2.86
CA ALA A 38 -25.92 5.94 -1.78
C ALA A 38 -25.56 5.34 -0.41
N ASP A 39 -25.77 4.03 -0.23
CA ASP A 39 -25.37 3.31 1.00
C ASP A 39 -23.86 3.36 1.25
N GLN A 40 -23.06 3.36 0.17
CA GLN A 40 -21.61 3.51 0.25
C GLN A 40 -21.21 4.93 0.70
N GLN A 41 -21.86 5.96 0.14
CA GLN A 41 -21.62 7.36 0.52
C GLN A 41 -22.01 7.64 1.97
N ASP A 42 -23.12 7.06 2.44
CA ASP A 42 -23.55 7.20 3.84
C ASP A 42 -22.57 6.52 4.81
N ARG A 43 -22.01 5.36 4.42
CA ARG A 43 -20.96 4.67 5.19
C ARG A 43 -19.67 5.47 5.25
N GLU A 44 -19.26 6.07 4.13
CA GLU A 44 -18.09 6.95 4.07
C GLU A 44 -18.29 8.21 4.92
N ALA A 45 -19.48 8.81 4.88
CA ALA A 45 -19.82 9.96 5.71
C ALA A 45 -19.82 9.64 7.21
N LEU A 46 -20.29 8.45 7.61
CA LEU A 46 -20.24 7.99 9.00
C LEU A 46 -18.81 7.70 9.48
N LEU A 47 -17.97 7.10 8.62
CA LEU A 47 -16.55 6.87 8.90
C LEU A 47 -15.80 8.19 9.06
N LEU A 48 -16.08 9.19 8.22
CA LEU A 48 -15.48 10.51 8.33
C LEU A 48 -15.90 11.22 9.62
N LYS A 49 -17.17 11.12 10.03
CA LYS A 49 -17.63 11.65 11.32
C LYS A 49 -16.93 10.99 12.51
N HIS A 50 -16.81 9.66 12.50
CA HIS A 50 -16.10 8.94 13.57
C HIS A 50 -14.61 9.29 13.60
N LEU A 51 -13.97 9.48 12.45
CA LEU A 51 -12.59 9.95 12.39
C LEU A 51 -12.44 11.38 12.92
N GLN A 52 -13.38 12.26 12.60
CA GLN A 52 -13.35 13.65 13.06
C GLN A 52 -13.59 13.77 14.57
N GLU A 53 -14.45 12.90 15.13
CA GLU A 53 -14.70 12.77 16.57
C GLU A 53 -13.50 12.14 17.31
N ALA A 54 -12.88 11.10 16.73
CA ALA A 54 -11.69 10.45 17.30
C ALA A 54 -10.42 11.34 17.26
N LEU A 55 -10.38 12.33 16.36
CA LEU A 55 -9.29 13.30 16.25
C LEU A 55 -9.52 14.56 17.10
N GLU A 56 -10.64 14.68 17.82
CA GLU A 56 -11.03 15.86 18.62
C GLU A 56 -10.78 17.21 17.93
N LEU A 57 -10.93 17.26 16.61
CA LEU A 57 -10.78 18.50 15.86
C LEU A 57 -12.04 19.35 16.07
N SER A 58 -11.94 20.28 17.01
CA SER A 58 -12.96 21.32 17.23
C SER A 58 -13.30 22.01 15.90
N PRO A 59 -14.59 22.22 15.57
CA PRO A 59 -14.95 22.93 14.36
C PRO A 59 -14.41 24.36 14.41
N LEU A 60 -13.65 24.74 13.38
CA LEU A 60 -13.21 26.11 13.17
C LEU A 60 -14.44 27.03 13.08
N GLN A 61 -14.60 27.87 14.08
CA GLN A 61 -15.62 28.90 14.15
C GLN A 61 -15.22 30.02 13.18
N GLU A 62 -16.07 30.28 12.17
CA GLU A 62 -15.89 31.44 11.29
C GLU A 62 -15.95 32.76 12.10
N PRO A 63 -15.07 33.73 11.84
CA PRO A 63 -15.15 35.03 12.46
C PRO A 63 -16.24 35.87 11.82
N LYS A 64 -17.17 36.34 12.65
CA LYS A 64 -18.24 37.28 12.32
C LYS A 64 -17.86 38.66 12.85
N SER A 65 -17.67 39.64 11.97
CA SER A 65 -17.72 41.08 12.29
C SER A 65 -19.17 41.59 12.13
N PRO A 66 -19.56 42.86 12.44
CA PRO A 66 -18.96 44.00 13.19
C PRO A 66 -20.01 44.50 14.27
N PRO A 67 -20.18 45.78 14.74
CA PRO A 67 -19.56 47.09 14.44
C PRO A 67 -19.27 48.04 15.64
N GLY A 68 -18.72 49.23 15.34
CA GLY A 68 -19.07 50.47 16.04
C GLY A 68 -17.94 51.26 16.70
N ALA A 69 -17.80 52.52 16.28
CA ALA A 69 -16.84 53.53 16.72
C ALA A 69 -17.12 54.08 18.13
N SER A 70 -16.07 54.63 18.78
CA SER A 70 -16.17 55.88 19.53
C SER A 70 -14.79 56.48 19.80
N GLU A 71 -14.74 57.81 19.63
CA GLU A 71 -13.66 58.75 19.90
C GLU A 71 -13.38 58.93 21.40
N GLY A 72 -12.28 59.63 21.72
CA GLY A 72 -11.94 60.16 23.06
C GLY A 72 -10.42 60.30 23.20
N GLU A 73 -9.82 61.43 22.82
CA GLU A 73 -9.56 62.66 23.61
C GLU A 73 -8.45 62.57 24.68
N GLU A 74 -7.72 63.68 24.73
CA GLU A 74 -6.42 64.02 25.33
C GLU A 74 -6.19 63.66 26.81
N ALA A 75 -4.91 63.53 27.20
CA ALA A 75 -4.32 64.33 28.29
C ALA A 75 -2.78 64.22 28.33
N GLN A 76 -2.17 65.39 28.55
CA GLN A 76 -0.75 65.70 28.66
C GLN A 76 -0.09 65.17 29.94
N GLY A 77 1.24 65.04 29.90
CA GLY A 77 2.11 64.97 31.06
C GLY A 77 3.55 65.22 30.65
N ALA A 78 4.02 66.44 30.87
CA ALA A 78 5.36 66.95 30.60
C ALA A 78 6.35 66.61 31.74
N GLU A 79 7.60 67.10 31.58
CA GLU A 79 8.72 67.16 32.54
C GLU A 79 9.69 65.96 32.52
N GLU A 80 11.00 66.09 32.51
CA GLU A 80 11.98 67.16 32.19
C GLU A 80 13.37 66.47 32.31
N GLU A 81 14.36 66.98 31.57
CA GLU A 81 15.82 66.97 31.84
C GLU A 81 16.57 65.63 32.10
N GLU A 82 17.80 65.37 31.66
CA GLU A 82 18.96 66.22 31.37
C GLU A 82 19.82 65.68 30.21
N GLU A 83 20.49 66.62 29.57
CA GLU A 83 21.73 66.53 28.80
C GLU A 83 22.86 65.78 29.57
N PRO A 84 23.86 65.22 28.87
CA PRO A 84 25.03 66.06 28.74
C PRO A 84 25.58 66.11 27.32
N THR A 85 25.86 67.34 26.94
CA THR A 85 26.75 67.78 25.89
C THR A 85 28.06 66.99 25.95
N GLY A 86 28.37 66.32 24.84
CA GLY A 86 29.63 65.63 24.66
C GLY A 86 29.95 65.58 23.18
N THR A 87 30.15 66.75 22.57
CA THR A 87 30.71 66.91 21.24
C THR A 87 32.01 66.10 21.16
N PRO A 88 32.12 65.01 20.37
CA PRO A 88 33.42 64.43 20.15
C PRO A 88 34.22 65.44 19.32
N PRO A 89 35.48 65.75 19.67
CA PRO A 89 36.30 66.55 18.78
C PRO A 89 36.43 65.77 17.46
N THR A 90 35.87 66.35 16.40
CA THR A 90 36.19 66.03 15.01
C THR A 90 37.68 66.31 14.82
N SER A 91 38.50 65.33 15.23
CA SER A 91 39.88 65.24 14.84
C SER A 91 39.87 64.62 13.44
N LEU A 92 40.20 65.45 12.46
CA LEU A 92 40.61 64.98 11.14
C LEU A 92 41.61 63.83 11.33
N PRO A 93 41.42 62.66 10.69
CA PRO A 93 42.40 61.61 10.81
C PRO A 93 43.75 62.17 10.31
N PRO A 94 44.86 61.98 11.04
CA PRO A 94 46.16 62.30 10.48
C PRO A 94 46.29 61.53 9.16
N SER A 95 46.81 62.18 8.11
CA SER A 95 47.18 61.46 6.90
C SER A 95 48.04 60.27 7.30
N PRO A 96 47.69 59.05 6.86
CA PRO A 96 48.32 57.85 7.35
C PRO A 96 49.82 57.98 7.14
N THR A 97 50.59 57.86 8.22
CA THR A 97 52.02 57.74 8.07
C THR A 97 52.29 56.43 7.32
N PRO A 98 53.38 56.35 6.54
CA PRO A 98 53.70 55.11 5.82
C PRO A 98 53.77 53.88 6.74
N GLU A 99 54.10 54.07 8.02
CA GLU A 99 54.16 53.02 9.04
C GLU A 99 52.76 52.53 9.50
N ASP A 100 51.77 53.43 9.58
CA ASP A 100 50.36 53.09 9.86
C ASP A 100 49.73 52.30 8.70
N ALA A 101 50.09 52.65 7.47
CA ALA A 101 49.65 51.91 6.28
C ALA A 101 50.22 50.48 6.27
N ILE A 102 51.50 50.31 6.64
CA ILE A 102 52.15 48.99 6.73
C ILE A 102 51.50 48.14 7.83
N SER A 103 51.30 48.70 9.02
CA SER A 103 50.69 47.97 10.15
C SER A 103 49.22 47.61 9.90
N TYR A 104 48.46 48.48 9.20
CA TYR A 104 47.11 48.15 8.72
C TYR A 104 47.13 46.96 7.75
N VAL A 105 48.05 46.94 6.78
CA VAL A 105 48.17 45.84 5.82
C VAL A 105 48.53 44.54 6.52
N LEU A 106 49.48 44.56 7.48
CA LEU A 106 49.84 43.38 8.27
C LEU A 106 48.69 42.87 9.12
N SER A 107 47.91 43.76 9.73
CA SER A 107 46.70 43.40 10.48
C SER A 107 45.67 42.71 9.56
N ARG A 108 45.42 43.24 8.37
CA ARG A 108 44.52 42.61 7.38
C ARG A 108 45.02 41.24 6.91
N LEU A 109 46.32 41.08 6.68
CA LEU A 109 46.90 39.78 6.31
C LEU A 109 46.73 38.76 7.44
N SER A 110 46.96 39.15 8.70
CA SER A 110 46.75 38.27 9.85
C SER A 110 45.27 37.87 10.03
N GLY A 111 44.35 38.79 9.76
CA GLY A 111 42.90 38.52 9.75
C GLY A 111 42.48 37.56 8.63
N LEU A 112 43.04 37.71 7.43
CA LEU A 112 42.82 36.79 6.31
C LEU A 112 43.38 35.39 6.61
N ASP A 113 44.57 35.30 7.18
CA ASP A 113 45.21 34.02 7.53
C ASP A 113 44.42 33.26 8.60
N SER A 114 43.94 33.98 9.62
CA SER A 114 43.03 33.44 10.63
C SER A 114 41.71 32.95 10.01
N GLY A 115 41.14 33.72 9.07
CA GLY A 115 39.93 33.35 8.34
C GLY A 115 40.13 32.12 7.45
N LEU A 116 41.25 32.02 6.75
CA LEU A 116 41.63 30.88 5.92
C LEU A 116 41.74 29.61 6.78
N HIS A 117 42.40 29.71 7.94
CA HIS A 117 42.53 28.59 8.86
C HIS A 117 41.16 28.12 9.38
N GLN A 118 40.29 29.05 9.78
CA GLN A 118 38.94 28.72 10.24
C GLN A 118 38.11 28.02 9.16
N LEU A 119 38.21 28.47 7.91
CA LEU A 119 37.56 27.83 6.78
C LEU A 119 38.11 26.42 6.54
N HIS A 120 39.42 26.23 6.64
CA HIS A 120 40.06 24.92 6.46
C HIS A 120 39.58 23.92 7.51
N VAL A 121 39.54 24.31 8.79
CA VAL A 121 39.02 23.45 9.88
C VAL A 121 37.55 23.11 9.66
N ARG A 122 36.73 24.08 9.24
CA ARG A 122 35.31 23.83 8.92
C ARG A 122 35.14 22.89 7.74
N LEU A 123 35.95 23.03 6.70
CA LEU A 123 35.93 22.13 5.55
C LEU A 123 36.27 20.69 5.96
N HIS A 124 37.31 20.49 6.77
CA HIS A 124 37.65 19.17 7.31
C HIS A 124 36.54 18.58 8.17
N ALA A 125 35.91 19.39 9.01
CA ALA A 125 34.79 18.94 9.84
C ALA A 125 33.57 18.53 8.98
N LEU A 126 33.32 19.22 7.87
CA LEU A 126 32.28 18.85 6.92
C LEU A 126 32.63 17.54 6.19
N ASP A 127 33.88 17.37 5.74
CA ASP A 127 34.33 16.15 5.07
C ASP A 127 34.19 14.91 5.97
N ALA A 128 34.57 15.05 7.25
CA ALA A 128 34.37 14.00 8.25
C ALA A 128 32.88 13.62 8.38
N ARG A 129 31.98 14.61 8.49
CA ARG A 129 30.52 14.37 8.58
C ARG A 129 29.95 13.75 7.32
N VAL A 130 30.40 14.18 6.14
CA VAL A 130 29.99 13.58 4.86
C VAL A 130 30.44 12.12 4.80
N SER A 131 31.66 11.81 5.24
CA SER A 131 32.15 10.44 5.29
C SER A 131 31.33 9.57 6.25
N GLU A 132 30.93 10.10 7.42
CA GLU A 132 30.11 9.39 8.39
C GLU A 132 28.69 9.13 7.87
N LEU A 133 28.05 10.16 7.29
CA LEU A 133 26.76 10.03 6.63
C LEU A 133 26.82 9.04 5.47
N SER A 134 27.90 9.03 4.69
CA SER A 134 28.08 8.09 3.58
C SER A 134 28.12 6.64 4.08
N ARG A 135 28.82 6.37 5.20
CA ARG A 135 28.88 5.05 5.82
C ARG A 135 27.53 4.64 6.40
N GLY A 136 26.83 5.56 7.07
CA GLY A 136 25.48 5.32 7.58
C GLY A 136 24.48 5.00 6.47
N LEU A 137 24.52 5.72 5.35
CA LEU A 137 23.68 5.45 4.17
C LEU A 137 24.00 4.11 3.52
N GLN A 138 25.28 3.72 3.45
CA GLN A 138 25.66 2.40 2.96
C GLN A 138 25.12 1.28 3.85
N LEU A 139 25.20 1.44 5.18
CA LEU A 139 24.65 0.49 6.13
C LEU A 139 23.12 0.37 5.99
N LEU A 140 22.40 1.50 5.97
CA LEU A 140 20.95 1.50 5.77
C LEU A 140 20.56 0.87 4.44
N ARG A 141 21.33 1.11 3.37
CA ARG A 141 21.08 0.47 2.08
C ARG A 141 21.27 -1.04 2.14
N LYS A 142 22.27 -1.51 2.89
CA LYS A 142 22.52 -2.95 3.10
C LYS A 142 21.38 -3.60 3.89
N GLU A 143 21.00 -3.04 5.03
CA GLU A 143 19.87 -3.52 5.85
C GLU A 143 18.56 -3.49 5.06
N ALA A 144 18.32 -2.43 4.27
CA ALA A 144 17.15 -2.32 3.41
C ALA A 144 17.14 -3.36 2.27
N ARG A 145 18.32 -3.88 1.87
CA ARG A 145 18.40 -4.96 0.90
C ARG A 145 18.15 -6.31 1.56
N GLU A 146 18.78 -6.56 2.71
CA GLU A 146 18.60 -7.80 3.48
C GLU A 146 17.14 -7.99 3.91
N THR A 147 16.48 -6.92 4.35
CA THR A 147 15.04 -6.96 4.69
C THR A 147 14.16 -7.26 3.47
N ARG A 148 14.48 -6.73 2.28
CA ARG A 148 13.76 -7.07 1.04
C ARG A 148 13.94 -8.53 0.66
N GLU A 149 15.17 -9.03 0.69
CA GLU A 149 15.47 -10.43 0.41
C GLU A 149 14.77 -11.37 1.43
N ALA A 150 14.70 -10.98 2.71
CA ALA A 150 13.97 -11.72 3.72
C ALA A 150 12.45 -11.73 3.47
N VAL A 151 11.86 -10.62 3.02
CA VAL A 151 10.43 -10.55 2.67
C VAL A 151 10.14 -11.46 1.48
N GLU A 152 10.95 -11.41 0.43
CA GLU A 152 10.81 -12.29 -0.75
C GLU A 152 10.88 -13.77 -0.34
N ALA A 153 11.84 -14.14 0.52
CA ALA A 153 11.96 -15.50 1.03
C ALA A 153 10.73 -15.93 1.87
N VAL A 154 10.16 -15.04 2.68
CA VAL A 154 8.93 -15.32 3.44
C VAL A 154 7.73 -15.49 2.50
N GLU A 155 7.61 -14.68 1.45
CA GLU A 155 6.55 -14.85 0.44
C GLU A 155 6.64 -16.19 -0.27
N GLU A 156 7.84 -16.64 -0.63
CA GLU A 156 8.06 -17.96 -1.23
C GLU A 156 7.70 -19.09 -0.28
N ALA A 157 8.14 -19.02 0.98
CA ALA A 157 7.79 -19.99 2.01
C ALA A 157 6.28 -20.02 2.26
N GLN A 158 5.61 -18.86 2.22
CA GLN A 158 4.16 -18.76 2.37
C GLN A 158 3.43 -19.42 1.20
N LYS A 159 3.87 -19.19 -0.05
CA LYS A 159 3.32 -19.88 -1.23
C LYS A 159 3.51 -21.38 -1.13
N GLN A 160 4.67 -21.85 -0.68
CA GLN A 160 4.92 -23.28 -0.47
C GLN A 160 4.01 -23.85 0.62
N GLY A 161 3.89 -23.18 1.76
CA GLY A 161 3.01 -23.59 2.85
C GLY A 161 1.54 -23.64 2.43
N GLN A 162 1.07 -22.71 1.60
CA GLN A 162 -0.29 -22.76 1.03
C GLN A 162 -0.51 -24.01 0.17
N ARG A 163 0.49 -24.41 -0.63
CA ARG A 163 0.43 -25.62 -1.47
C ARG A 163 0.42 -26.90 -0.63
N GLU A 164 1.26 -26.97 0.38
CA GLU A 164 1.32 -28.12 1.30
C GLU A 164 0.03 -28.26 2.10
N ARG A 165 -0.49 -27.14 2.62
CA ARG A 165 -1.80 -27.10 3.27
C ARG A 165 -2.91 -27.55 2.33
N GLY A 166 -2.93 -27.10 1.08
CA GLY A 166 -3.91 -27.53 0.08
C GLY A 166 -3.86 -29.04 -0.19
N ARG A 167 -2.65 -29.61 -0.30
CA ARG A 167 -2.44 -31.06 -0.45
C ARG A 167 -2.97 -31.84 0.76
N LEU A 168 -2.64 -31.41 1.97
CA LEU A 168 -3.10 -32.06 3.21
C LEU A 168 -4.62 -31.94 3.39
N GLU A 169 -5.19 -30.76 3.16
CA GLU A 169 -6.63 -30.53 3.21
C GLU A 169 -7.36 -31.45 2.22
N GLY A 170 -6.85 -31.59 0.99
CA GLY A 170 -7.45 -32.47 0.00
C GLY A 170 -7.45 -33.95 0.37
N CYS A 171 -6.40 -34.45 1.04
CA CYS A 171 -6.34 -35.85 1.43
C CYS A 171 -7.09 -36.16 2.74
N LEU A 172 -7.17 -35.20 3.67
CA LEU A 172 -7.79 -35.41 4.98
C LEU A 172 -9.29 -35.06 5.00
N LYS A 173 -9.69 -33.96 4.33
CA LYS A 173 -11.09 -33.50 4.28
C LYS A 173 -11.81 -33.92 3.01
N GLY A 174 -11.05 -34.32 1.99
CA GLY A 174 -11.56 -34.68 0.69
C GLY A 174 -11.75 -36.18 0.50
N LEU A 175 -11.73 -36.60 -0.77
CA LEU A 175 -11.80 -37.98 -1.20
C LEU A 175 -10.42 -38.44 -1.68
N ARG A 176 -9.91 -39.53 -1.11
CA ARG A 176 -8.68 -40.19 -1.60
C ARG A 176 -9.05 -41.38 -2.50
N LEU A 177 -8.59 -41.34 -3.75
CA LEU A 177 -8.71 -42.45 -4.69
C LEU A 177 -7.30 -42.80 -5.19
N GLY A 178 -6.74 -43.88 -4.64
CA GLY A 178 -5.36 -44.29 -4.89
C GLY A 178 -4.35 -43.24 -4.40
N HIS A 179 -3.57 -42.70 -5.33
CA HIS A 179 -2.55 -41.67 -5.10
C HIS A 179 -3.07 -40.23 -5.32
N LYS A 180 -4.34 -40.06 -5.71
CA LYS A 180 -4.95 -38.76 -5.94
C LYS A 180 -5.88 -38.41 -4.78
N CYS A 181 -5.87 -37.14 -4.40
CA CYS A 181 -6.76 -36.56 -3.41
C CYS A 181 -7.61 -35.47 -4.05
N PHE A 182 -8.91 -35.50 -3.80
CA PHE A 182 -9.90 -34.60 -4.40
C PHE A 182 -10.58 -33.78 -3.31
N LEU A 183 -10.64 -32.47 -3.49
CA LEU A 183 -11.33 -31.57 -2.57
C LEU A 183 -12.41 -30.79 -3.31
N LEU A 184 -13.61 -30.74 -2.73
CA LEU A 184 -14.66 -29.85 -3.20
C LEU A 184 -14.48 -28.45 -2.59
N LEU A 185 -14.30 -27.44 -3.43
CA LEU A 185 -14.40 -26.04 -3.02
C LEU A 185 -15.81 -25.54 -3.34
N ARG A 186 -16.49 -24.95 -2.35
CA ARG A 186 -17.90 -24.52 -2.44
C ARG A 186 -18.04 -23.05 -2.85
N ASP A 187 -17.11 -22.57 -3.68
CA ASP A 187 -17.09 -21.19 -4.18
C ASP A 187 -17.63 -21.17 -5.62
N PHE A 188 -18.67 -20.37 -5.88
CA PHE A 188 -19.18 -20.16 -7.23
C PHE A 188 -18.23 -19.26 -8.01
N GLN A 189 -17.45 -19.86 -8.90
CA GLN A 189 -16.40 -19.20 -9.68
C GLN A 189 -16.52 -19.57 -11.15
N ALA A 190 -15.97 -18.74 -12.04
CA ALA A 190 -15.73 -19.14 -13.43
C ALA A 190 -14.65 -20.23 -13.49
N GLN A 191 -14.67 -21.08 -14.53
CA GLN A 191 -13.74 -22.20 -14.68
C GLN A 191 -12.26 -21.79 -14.58
N SER A 192 -11.89 -20.67 -15.19
CA SER A 192 -10.51 -20.13 -15.13
C SER A 192 -10.10 -19.69 -13.73
N ALA A 193 -11.01 -19.07 -12.97
CA ALA A 193 -10.78 -18.67 -11.59
C ALA A 193 -10.69 -19.90 -10.66
N ALA A 194 -11.55 -20.90 -10.86
CA ALA A 194 -11.47 -22.17 -10.14
C ALA A 194 -10.15 -22.91 -10.40
N GLN A 195 -9.68 -22.94 -11.65
CA GLN A 195 -8.38 -23.50 -12.01
C GLN A 195 -7.23 -22.75 -11.32
N ALA A 196 -7.25 -21.41 -11.31
CA ALA A 196 -6.25 -20.60 -10.63
C ALA A 196 -6.25 -20.83 -9.10
N GLN A 197 -7.43 -20.96 -8.49
CA GLN A 197 -7.57 -21.23 -7.06
C GLN A 197 -7.04 -22.62 -6.69
N CYS A 198 -7.29 -23.64 -7.51
CA CYS A 198 -6.71 -24.98 -7.32
C CYS A 198 -5.18 -24.97 -7.49
N ALA A 199 -4.67 -24.22 -8.48
CA ALA A 199 -3.23 -24.08 -8.72
C ALA A 199 -2.51 -23.35 -7.57
N ALA A 200 -3.12 -22.30 -7.01
CA ALA A 200 -2.60 -21.60 -5.83
C ALA A 200 -2.46 -22.53 -4.62
N ARG A 201 -3.39 -23.48 -4.47
CA ARG A 201 -3.37 -24.52 -3.43
C ARG A 201 -2.48 -25.73 -3.75
N GLY A 202 -1.70 -25.67 -4.83
CA GLY A 202 -0.74 -26.72 -5.18
C GLY A 202 -1.35 -27.95 -5.86
N GLY A 203 -2.56 -27.80 -6.43
CA GLY A 203 -3.25 -28.83 -7.19
C GLY A 203 -3.70 -28.32 -8.56
N SER A 204 -4.67 -29.03 -9.14
CA SER A 204 -5.35 -28.62 -10.38
C SER A 204 -6.83 -28.98 -10.26
N LEU A 205 -7.66 -28.47 -11.17
CA LEU A 205 -9.03 -29.00 -11.27
C LEU A 205 -8.99 -30.53 -11.45
N ALA A 206 -10.00 -31.20 -10.89
CA ALA A 206 -10.07 -32.65 -10.86
C ALA A 206 -10.07 -33.22 -12.29
N MET A 207 -9.08 -34.08 -12.57
CA MET A 207 -8.97 -34.83 -13.82
C MET A 207 -9.00 -36.34 -13.49
N PRO A 208 -10.19 -36.95 -13.46
CA PRO A 208 -10.32 -38.37 -13.24
C PRO A 208 -9.76 -39.12 -14.45
N ALA A 209 -8.95 -40.15 -14.20
CA ALA A 209 -8.30 -40.93 -15.26
C ALA A 209 -9.11 -42.18 -15.67
N ASP A 210 -9.90 -42.72 -14.74
CA ASP A 210 -10.58 -44.01 -14.90
C ASP A 210 -12.04 -43.93 -14.46
N ARG A 211 -12.87 -44.83 -14.99
CA ARG A 211 -14.29 -44.94 -14.65
C ARG A 211 -14.55 -45.13 -13.16
N ALA A 212 -13.71 -45.92 -12.50
CA ALA A 212 -13.80 -46.13 -11.05
C ALA A 212 -13.50 -44.85 -10.26
N GLN A 213 -12.52 -44.05 -10.70
CA GLN A 213 -12.24 -42.75 -10.06
C GLN A 213 -13.42 -41.82 -10.22
N MET A 214 -14.02 -41.88 -11.40
CA MET A 214 -15.19 -41.14 -11.79
C MET A 214 -16.43 -41.44 -10.92
N GLU A 215 -16.78 -42.71 -10.78
CA GLU A 215 -17.90 -43.15 -9.96
C GLU A 215 -17.68 -42.83 -8.47
N GLY A 216 -16.43 -42.90 -7.99
CA GLY A 216 -16.06 -42.48 -6.64
C GLY A 216 -16.28 -40.98 -6.41
N LEU A 217 -15.82 -40.15 -7.36
CA LEU A 217 -15.98 -38.71 -7.30
C LEU A 217 -17.45 -38.29 -7.37
N ALA A 218 -18.25 -38.90 -8.25
CA ALA A 218 -19.68 -38.63 -8.37
C ALA A 218 -20.44 -38.94 -7.06
N ARG A 219 -20.11 -40.05 -6.39
CA ARG A 219 -20.68 -40.38 -5.06
C ARG A 219 -20.30 -39.35 -4.01
N TYR A 220 -19.05 -38.92 -3.98
CA TYR A 220 -18.58 -37.87 -3.06
C TYR A 220 -19.30 -36.54 -3.29
N LEU A 221 -19.44 -36.09 -4.54
CA LEU A 221 -20.14 -34.86 -4.87
C LEU A 221 -21.62 -34.92 -4.49
N LYS A 222 -22.28 -36.04 -4.78
CA LYS A 222 -23.69 -36.25 -4.41
C LYS A 222 -23.90 -36.16 -2.90
N ALA A 223 -23.00 -36.73 -2.10
CA ALA A 223 -23.05 -36.64 -0.65
C ALA A 223 -22.75 -35.22 -0.15
N ALA A 224 -21.77 -34.53 -0.74
CA ALA A 224 -21.32 -33.22 -0.30
C ALA A 224 -22.25 -32.06 -0.70
N LEU A 225 -22.99 -32.20 -1.80
CA LEU A 225 -23.88 -31.17 -2.35
C LEU A 225 -25.36 -31.43 -2.07
N ALA A 226 -25.70 -32.55 -1.44
CA ALA A 226 -27.09 -32.85 -1.06
C ALA A 226 -27.73 -31.69 -0.28
N PRO A 227 -29.00 -31.33 -0.55
CA PRO A 227 -29.95 -32.00 -1.45
C PRO A 227 -29.91 -31.53 -2.92
N TYR A 228 -29.08 -30.54 -3.27
CA TYR A 228 -29.09 -29.89 -4.58
C TYR A 228 -27.89 -30.35 -5.44
N ASN A 229 -28.15 -30.91 -6.62
CA ASN A 229 -27.09 -31.38 -7.53
C ASN A 229 -26.45 -30.21 -8.31
N TRP A 230 -25.67 -29.37 -7.62
CA TRP A 230 -24.95 -28.26 -8.26
C TRP A 230 -23.88 -28.77 -9.22
N PRO A 231 -23.74 -28.16 -10.42
CA PRO A 231 -22.66 -28.50 -11.34
C PRO A 231 -21.31 -28.09 -10.72
N VAL A 232 -20.29 -28.90 -10.98
CA VAL A 232 -18.92 -28.66 -10.48
C VAL A 232 -17.96 -28.62 -11.67
N TRP A 233 -16.99 -27.71 -11.61
CA TRP A 233 -15.94 -27.62 -12.61
C TRP A 233 -14.96 -28.79 -12.51
N LEU A 234 -14.65 -29.39 -13.65
CA LEU A 234 -13.62 -30.41 -13.79
C LEU A 234 -12.52 -29.90 -14.73
N GLY A 235 -11.35 -30.53 -14.64
CA GLY A 235 -10.15 -30.15 -15.39
C GLY A 235 -10.16 -30.57 -16.85
N VAL A 236 -11.32 -30.96 -17.40
CA VAL A 236 -11.46 -31.34 -18.81
C VAL A 236 -11.59 -30.06 -19.64
N HIS A 237 -10.65 -29.81 -20.56
CA HIS A 237 -10.66 -28.63 -21.45
C HIS A 237 -10.30 -29.02 -22.89
N ASP A 238 -11.07 -28.47 -23.84
CA ASP A 238 -10.98 -28.70 -25.29
C ASP A 238 -9.95 -27.78 -25.99
N ARG A 239 -8.87 -27.38 -25.31
CA ARG A 239 -7.99 -26.32 -25.82
C ARG A 239 -6.93 -26.77 -26.82
N ARG A 240 -6.82 -28.08 -27.11
CA ARG A 240 -5.72 -28.61 -27.93
C ARG A 240 -6.13 -29.27 -29.24
N ALA A 241 -7.41 -29.51 -29.53
CA ALA A 241 -7.83 -29.95 -30.86
C ALA A 241 -9.35 -29.86 -31.04
N GLU A 242 -9.79 -29.05 -32.01
CA GLU A 242 -11.16 -28.98 -32.55
C GLU A 242 -11.69 -30.30 -33.17
N ALA A 243 -11.11 -31.47 -32.86
CA ALA A 243 -11.58 -32.75 -33.39
C ALA A 243 -11.01 -34.02 -32.72
N SER A 244 -10.17 -33.95 -31.67
CA SER A 244 -9.67 -35.17 -31.00
C SER A 244 -10.21 -35.23 -29.58
N LEU A 245 -11.51 -35.54 -29.53
CA LEU A 245 -12.32 -35.48 -28.32
C LEU A 245 -11.76 -36.36 -27.18
N PHE A 246 -11.05 -37.45 -27.44
CA PHE A 246 -10.65 -38.35 -26.37
C PHE A 246 -9.40 -39.17 -26.71
N GLU A 247 -8.39 -39.07 -25.85
CA GLU A 247 -7.58 -40.24 -25.56
C GLU A 247 -8.52 -41.23 -24.87
N SER A 248 -8.67 -42.43 -25.45
CA SER A 248 -9.87 -43.28 -25.43
C SER A 248 -10.48 -43.62 -24.06
N SER A 249 -9.78 -43.36 -22.95
CA SER A 249 -10.26 -43.54 -21.58
C SER A 249 -11.11 -42.37 -21.04
N GLN A 250 -10.95 -41.15 -21.55
CA GLN A 250 -11.66 -39.97 -21.05
C GLN A 250 -13.08 -39.82 -21.64
N ALA A 251 -13.36 -40.48 -22.79
CA ALA A 251 -14.67 -40.48 -23.46
C ALA A 251 -15.74 -41.09 -22.57
N ASP A 252 -15.40 -42.26 -22.05
CA ASP A 252 -16.26 -43.06 -21.20
C ASP A 252 -16.57 -42.34 -19.88
N LEU A 253 -15.67 -41.46 -19.42
CA LEU A 253 -15.87 -40.64 -18.22
C LEU A 253 -16.92 -39.56 -18.44
N LEU A 254 -16.88 -38.86 -19.59
CA LEU A 254 -17.86 -37.82 -19.92
C LEU A 254 -19.26 -38.41 -20.18
N HIS A 255 -19.34 -39.55 -20.86
CA HIS A 255 -20.59 -40.28 -21.04
C HIS A 255 -21.15 -40.81 -19.69
N ALA A 256 -20.29 -41.23 -18.76
CA ALA A 256 -20.71 -41.59 -17.41
C ALA A 256 -21.27 -40.39 -16.62
N TRP A 257 -20.72 -39.18 -16.80
CA TRP A 257 -21.27 -37.96 -16.17
C TRP A 257 -22.70 -37.64 -16.65
N HIS A 258 -22.94 -37.68 -17.97
CA HIS A 258 -24.28 -37.43 -18.52
C HIS A 258 -25.30 -38.51 -18.14
N GLY A 259 -24.87 -39.74 -17.85
CA GLY A 259 -25.73 -40.79 -17.31
C GLY A 259 -26.03 -40.67 -15.80
N LEU A 260 -25.24 -39.88 -15.07
CA LEU A 260 -25.37 -39.66 -13.61
C LEU A 260 -26.07 -38.35 -13.25
N THR A 261 -26.29 -37.45 -14.21
CA THR A 261 -27.20 -36.31 -14.06
C THR A 261 -28.64 -36.80 -14.18
N PRO A 262 -29.47 -36.77 -13.12
CA PRO A 262 -30.89 -37.04 -13.27
C PRO A 262 -31.49 -36.02 -14.24
N ARG A 263 -32.31 -36.51 -15.19
CA ARG A 263 -33.16 -35.68 -16.05
C ARG A 263 -34.19 -34.92 -15.22
#